data_AF-A0A417ERI5-F1
#
_entry.id   AF-A0A417ERI5-F1
#
_cell.length_a   1.000
_cell.length_b   1.000
_cell.length_c   1.000
_cell.angle_alpha   90.00
_cell.angle_beta   90.00
_cell.angle_gamma   90.00
#
_symmetry.space_group_name_H-M   'P 1'
#
loop_
_entity.id
_entity.type
_entity.pdbx_description
1 polymer ?
#
loop_
_entity_poly.entity_id
_entity_poly.type
_entity_poly.pdbx_seq_one_letter_code
_entity_poly.pdbx_strand_id
1 'polypeptide(L)'
;MLALKDTIKVISKDRKMTQLEIAEHLGISKQNFSNKMQRNTFSPDELSRIASLFNMELAFIDKTAKITDGEKFVIEENQLPEE
;
A
#
# COMPACT_ATOMS: atom_id res chain seq x y z
N MET A 1 1.83 -1.61 14.27
CA MET A 1 0.59 -1.41 13.51
C MET A 1 0.90 -0.57 12.28
N LEU A 2 1.13 -1.20 11.13
CA LEU A 2 1.19 -0.47 9.86
C LEU A 2 -0.21 -0.42 9.26
N ALA A 3 -0.85 0.75 9.30
CA ALA A 3 -1.99 1.01 8.44
C ALA A 3 -1.51 0.98 6.98
N LEU A 4 -2.40 0.63 6.02
CA LEU A 4 -2.12 0.66 4.58
C LEU A 4 -1.34 1.93 4.14
N LYS A 5 -1.74 3.07 4.68
CA LYS A 5 -1.05 4.38 4.55
C LYS A 5 0.43 4.32 4.89
N ASP A 6 0.79 3.72 6.01
CA ASP A 6 2.18 3.67 6.47
C ASP A 6 3.00 2.71 5.61
N THR A 7 2.39 1.59 5.18
CA THR A 7 3.03 0.66 4.23
C THR A 7 3.37 1.37 2.91
N ILE A 8 2.39 2.05 2.30
CA ILE A 8 2.60 2.80 1.06
C ILE A 8 3.69 3.88 1.24
N LYS A 9 3.72 4.58 2.39
CA LYS A 9 4.75 5.59 2.67
C LYS A 9 6.15 5.02 2.83
N VAL A 10 6.28 3.86 3.48
CA VAL A 10 7.58 3.21 3.67
C VAL A 10 8.13 2.78 2.31
N ILE A 11 7.31 2.09 1.51
CA ILE A 11 7.71 1.63 0.17
C ILE A 11 8.04 2.82 -0.74
N SER A 12 7.18 3.86 -0.76
CA SER A 12 7.42 5.01 -1.63
C SER A 12 8.70 5.77 -1.26
N LYS A 13 9.04 5.86 0.03
CA LYS A 13 10.29 6.46 0.48
C LYS A 13 11.50 5.65 0.04
N ASP A 14 11.44 4.32 0.18
CA ASP A 14 12.51 3.42 -0.24
C ASP A 14 12.74 3.47 -1.77
N ARG A 15 11.65 3.42 -2.53
CA ARG A 15 11.65 3.52 -4.00
C ARG A 15 11.84 4.95 -4.52
N LYS A 16 12.04 5.95 -3.65
CA LYS A 16 12.22 7.37 -3.97
C LYS A 16 11.10 7.97 -4.83
N MET A 17 9.87 7.51 -4.64
CA MET A 17 8.69 7.99 -5.34
C MET A 17 7.94 9.05 -4.54
N THR A 18 7.53 10.11 -5.23
CA THR A 18 6.70 11.18 -4.68
C THR A 18 5.22 10.82 -4.72
N GLN A 19 4.42 11.47 -3.87
CA GLN A 19 2.96 11.30 -3.92
C GLN A 19 2.35 11.82 -5.23
N LEU A 20 3.04 12.73 -5.93
CA LEU A 20 2.57 13.24 -7.21
C LEU A 20 2.68 12.16 -8.29
N GLU A 21 3.84 11.49 -8.38
CA GLU A 21 4.06 10.41 -9.35
C GLU A 21 3.09 9.24 -9.16
N ILE A 22 2.80 8.87 -7.91
CA ILE A 22 1.81 7.82 -7.62
C ILE A 22 0.41 8.27 -8.04
N ALA A 23 0.03 9.52 -7.76
CA ALA A 23 -1.27 10.06 -8.16
C ALA A 23 -1.43 10.11 -9.69
N GLU A 24 -0.39 10.53 -10.40
CA GLU A 24 -0.34 10.56 -11.86
C GLU A 24 -0.46 9.16 -12.46
N HIS A 25 0.24 8.17 -11.89
CA HIS A 25 0.11 6.76 -12.30
C HIS A 25 -1.31 6.21 -12.11
N LEU A 26 -2.00 6.67 -11.06
CA LEU A 26 -3.40 6.32 -10.80
C LEU A 26 -4.39 7.13 -11.64
N GLY A 27 -3.95 8.16 -12.37
CA GLY A 27 -4.83 9.04 -13.14
C GLY A 27 -5.71 9.94 -12.26
N ILE A 28 -5.26 10.25 -11.04
CA ILE A 28 -6.00 11.09 -10.08
C ILE A 28 -5.19 12.32 -9.68
N SER A 29 -5.86 13.34 -9.14
CA SER A 29 -5.16 14.50 -8.59
C SER A 29 -4.38 14.14 -7.31
N LYS A 30 -3.27 14.84 -7.06
CA LYS A 30 -2.50 14.73 -5.81
C LYS A 30 -3.37 14.94 -4.56
N GLN A 31 -4.35 15.83 -4.63
CA GLN A 31 -5.31 16.08 -3.54
C GLN A 31 -6.22 14.87 -3.30
N ASN A 32 -6.74 14.24 -4.36
CA ASN A 32 -7.53 13.02 -4.24
C ASN A 32 -6.70 11.88 -3.64
N PHE A 33 -5.46 11.71 -4.11
CA PHE A 33 -4.53 10.74 -3.54
C PHE A 33 -4.29 10.97 -2.04
N SER A 34 -4.03 12.22 -1.64
CA SER A 34 -3.85 12.60 -0.24
C SER A 34 -5.08 12.27 0.61
N ASN A 35 -6.28 12.55 0.09
CA ASN A 35 -7.54 12.23 0.75
C ASN A 35 -7.72 10.71 0.91
N LYS A 36 -7.43 9.93 -0.13
CA LYS A 36 -7.50 8.45 -0.08
C LYS A 36 -6.50 7.86 0.91
N MET A 37 -5.27 8.39 0.95
CA MET A 37 -4.26 8.01 1.95
C MET A 37 -4.68 8.28 3.39
N GLN A 38 -5.39 9.39 3.63
CA GLN A 38 -5.90 9.71 4.97
C GLN A 38 -7.08 8.82 5.37
N ARG A 39 -7.98 8.52 4.44
CA ARG A 39 -9.22 7.75 4.70
C ARG A 39 -9.06 6.24 4.55
N ASN A 40 -7.92 5.76 4.04
CA ASN A 40 -7.69 4.35 3.67
C ASN A 40 -8.75 3.80 2.69
N THR A 41 -9.16 4.60 1.70
CA THR A 41 -10.24 4.27 0.75
C THR A 41 -9.72 3.96 -0.66
N PHE A 42 -8.68 3.13 -0.77
CA PHE A 42 -8.19 2.63 -2.05
C PHE A 42 -8.99 1.39 -2.47
N SER A 43 -9.40 1.34 -3.73
CA SER A 43 -10.02 0.15 -4.30
C SER A 43 -8.96 -0.93 -4.57
N PRO A 44 -9.35 -2.20 -4.72
CA PRO A 44 -8.42 -3.26 -5.11
C PRO A 44 -7.67 -2.99 -6.42
N ASP A 45 -8.31 -2.36 -7.41
CA ASP A 45 -7.67 -1.95 -8.67
C ASP A 45 -6.60 -0.88 -8.45
N GLU A 46 -6.90 0.14 -7.64
CA GLU A 46 -5.91 1.16 -7.28
C GLU A 46 -4.72 0.55 -6.52
N LEU A 47 -4.98 -0.38 -5.59
CA LEU A 47 -3.92 -1.08 -4.86
C LEU A 47 -3.05 -1.93 -5.79
N SER A 48 -3.66 -2.64 -6.73
CA SER A 48 -2.94 -3.43 -7.74
C SER A 48 -2.03 -2.55 -8.61
N ARG A 49 -2.53 -1.38 -9.05
CA ARG A 49 -1.72 -0.41 -9.80
C ARG A 49 -0.58 0.17 -8.98
N ILE A 50 -0.81 0.50 -7.71
CA ILE A 50 0.26 0.94 -6.80
C ILE A 50 1.32 -0.15 -6.64
N ALA A 51 0.92 -1.41 -6.45
CA ALA A 51 1.86 -2.53 -6.36
C ALA A 51 2.69 -2.68 -7.64
N SER A 52 2.04 -2.62 -8.80
CA SER A 52 2.69 -2.64 -10.12
C SER A 52 3.72 -1.51 -10.26
N LEU A 53 3.36 -0.28 -9.87
CA LEU A 53 4.27 0.86 -9.86
C LEU A 53 5.51 0.64 -8.99
N PHE A 54 5.37 -0.06 -7.87
CA PHE A 54 6.50 -0.40 -6.98
C PHE A 54 7.28 -1.64 -7.41
N ASN A 55 6.93 -2.26 -8.55
CA ASN A 55 7.43 -3.55 -8.99
C ASN A 55 7.19 -4.64 -7.93
N MET A 56 5.98 -4.67 -7.39
CA MET A 56 5.50 -5.59 -6.36
C MET A 56 4.17 -6.21 -6.77
N GLU A 57 3.75 -7.24 -6.05
CA GLU A 57 2.48 -7.93 -6.26
C GLU A 57 1.58 -7.79 -5.01
N LEU A 58 0.29 -7.58 -5.23
CA LEU A 58 -0.73 -7.69 -4.18
C LEU A 58 -1.21 -9.14 -4.14
N ALA A 59 -0.84 -9.88 -3.09
CA ALA A 59 -1.12 -11.31 -2.98
C ALA A 59 -1.68 -11.69 -1.61
N PHE A 60 -2.52 -12.74 -1.59
CA PHE A 60 -2.82 -13.48 -0.36
C PHE A 60 -1.75 -14.55 -0.18
N ILE A 61 -1.11 -14.55 1.00
CA ILE A 61 0.02 -15.43 1.31
C ILE A 61 -0.29 -16.13 2.64
N ASP A 62 -0.10 -17.45 2.67
CA ASP A 62 -0.25 -18.22 3.91
C ASP A 62 0.67 -17.69 5.02
N LYS A 63 0.16 -17.66 6.26
CA LYS A 63 0.93 -17.15 7.42
C LYS A 63 2.23 -17.91 7.65
N THR A 64 2.30 -19.17 7.23
CA THR A 64 3.46 -20.05 7.36
C THR A 64 4.46 -19.92 6.20
N ALA A 65 4.09 -19.24 5.11
CA ALA A 65 4.96 -19.07 3.96
C ALA A 65 6.17 -18.20 4.32
N LYS A 66 7.35 -18.65 3.87
CA LYS A 66 8.62 -17.95 4.06
C LYS A 66 9.02 -17.28 2.75
N ILE A 67 9.25 -15.97 2.82
CA ILE A 67 9.85 -15.21 1.71
C ILE A 67 11.36 -15.35 1.86
N THR A 68 12.00 -16.02 0.90
CA THR A 68 13.44 -16.30 0.91
C THR A 68 14.27 -15.23 0.22
N ASP A 69 13.64 -14.42 -0.64
CA ASP A 69 14.26 -13.30 -1.35
C ASP A 69 13.23 -12.17 -1.51
N GLY A 70 13.69 -10.92 -1.37
CA GLY A 70 12.85 -9.73 -1.41
C GLY A 70 12.20 -9.33 -0.08
N GLU A 71 11.38 -8.28 -0.14
CA GLU A 71 10.76 -7.63 1.03
C GLU A 71 9.29 -8.04 1.19
N LYS A 72 8.86 -8.28 2.43
CA LYS A 72 7.47 -8.56 2.78
C LYS A 72 6.92 -7.43 3.65
N PHE A 73 5.84 -6.81 3.20
CA PHE A 73 5.06 -5.86 3.99
C PHE A 73 3.73 -6.50 4.38
N VAL A 74 3.43 -6.50 5.68
CA VAL A 74 2.19 -7.06 6.22
C VAL A 74 1.32 -5.93 6.72
N ILE A 75 0.09 -5.85 6.22
CA ILE A 75 -0.96 -4.99 6.77
C ILE A 75 -1.71 -5.85 7.79
N GLU A 76 -1.62 -5.47 9.06
CA GLU A 76 -2.26 -6.19 10.17
C GLU A 76 -3.74 -5.81 10.26
N GLU A 77 -4.59 -6.77 10.62
CA GLU A 77 -5.99 -6.52 10.94
C GLU A 77 -6.09 -5.65 12.20
N ASN A 78 -6.93 -4.61 12.16
CA ASN A 78 -7.26 -3.89 13.38
C ASN A 78 -8.00 -4.86 14.30
N GLN A 79 -7.46 -5.16 15.48
CA GLN A 79 -8.27 -5.82 16.49
C GLN A 79 -9.45 -4.90 16.79
N LEU A 80 -10.66 -5.36 16.44
CA LEU A 80 -11.88 -4.75 16.95
C LEU A 80 -11.77 -4.77 18.48
N PRO A 81 -12.12 -3.67 19.18
CA PRO A 81 -12.20 -3.72 20.63
C PRO A 81 -13.12 -4.89 21.00
N GLU A 82 -12.66 -5.76 21.90
CA GLU A 82 -13.52 -6.78 22.50
C GLU A 82 -14.75 -6.07 23.10
N GLU A 83 -15.94 -6.54 22.73
CA GLU A 83 -17.23 -6.02 23.21
C GLU A 83 -17.38 -6.13 24.74
#